data_AF-A0A841SPQ9-F1
#
_entry.id   AF-A0A841SPQ9-F1
#
_cell.length_a   1.000
_cell.length_b   1.000
_cell.length_c   1.000
_cell.angle_alpha   90.00
_cell.angle_beta   90.00
_cell.angle_gamma   90.00
#
_symmetry.space_group_name_H-M   'P 1'
#
loop_
_entity.id
_entity.type
_entity.pdbx_description
1 polymer ?
#
loop_
_entity_poly.entity_id
_entity_poly.type
_entity_poly.pdbx_seq_one_letter_code
_entity_poly.pdbx_strand_id
1 'polypeptide(L)'
;MFEHIEKETHRLSRPECDADYTEYENFVELRQQLVDFLESNPEIAKQEKRRIHTLAPYETGLLSKMESHKQEAQAGMRKVDETRRQRNAYYNDSYGGIEGFMFDKRR
;
A
#
# COMPACT_ATOMS: atom_id res chain seq x y z
N MET A 1 -5.13 15.09 20.78
CA MET A 1 -4.54 14.95 19.43
C MET A 1 -3.11 14.44 19.48
N PHE A 2 -2.17 15.15 20.11
CA PHE A 2 -0.77 14.69 20.23
C PHE A 2 -0.61 13.29 20.85
N GLU A 3 -1.27 13.01 21.99
CA GLU A 3 -1.19 11.69 22.63
C GLU A 3 -1.71 10.56 21.73
N HIS A 4 -2.72 10.85 20.90
CA HIS A 4 -3.24 9.89 19.96
C HIS A 4 -2.21 9.59 18.86
N ILE A 5 -1.55 10.62 18.33
CA ILE A 5 -0.48 10.47 17.34
C ILE A 5 0.71 9.73 17.92
N GLU A 6 1.14 10.03 19.14
CA GLU A 6 2.23 9.31 19.82
C GLU A 6 1.88 7.83 19.96
N LYS A 7 0.66 7.52 20.42
CA LYS A 7 0.19 6.14 20.56
C LYS A 7 0.18 5.39 19.23
N GLU A 8 -0.38 5.99 18.18
CA GLU A 8 -0.44 5.37 16.85
C GLU A 8 0.96 5.24 16.23
N THR A 9 1.83 6.23 16.41
CA THR A 9 3.24 6.16 16.01
C THR A 9 3.93 4.96 16.65
N HIS A 10 3.78 4.77 17.97
CA HIS A 10 4.36 3.62 18.66
C HIS A 10 3.74 2.28 18.26
N ARG A 11 2.45 2.24 17.93
CA ARG A 11 1.78 1.02 17.49
C ARG A 11 2.25 0.62 16.10
N LEU A 12 2.12 1.53 15.13
CA LEU A 12 2.35 1.27 13.71
C LEU A 12 3.84 1.16 13.34
N SER A 13 4.74 1.72 14.14
CA SER A 13 6.19 1.56 13.93
C SER A 13 6.74 0.20 14.34
N ARG A 14 5.96 -0.63 15.04
CA ARG A 14 6.42 -1.94 15.50
C ARG A 14 6.51 -2.95 14.34
N PRO A 15 7.61 -3.71 14.25
CA PRO A 15 7.75 -4.77 13.26
C PRO A 15 6.62 -5.82 13.31
N GLU A 16 6.14 -6.13 14.50
CA GLU A 16 5.07 -7.10 14.77
C GLU A 16 3.65 -6.53 14.60
N CYS A 17 3.51 -5.24 14.26
CA CYS A 17 2.20 -4.67 13.99
C CYS A 17 1.64 -5.24 12.68
N ASP A 18 0.49 -5.91 12.80
CA ASP A 18 -0.33 -6.39 11.68
C ASP A 18 -1.42 -5.35 11.41
N ALA A 19 -0.99 -4.21 10.89
CA ALA A 19 -1.88 -3.14 10.46
C ALA A 19 -2.04 -3.20 8.94
N ASP A 20 -3.24 -2.93 8.45
CA ASP A 20 -3.49 -2.88 7.02
C ASP A 20 -3.11 -1.52 6.41
N TYR A 21 -3.10 -1.45 5.07
CA TYR A 21 -2.79 -0.21 4.36
C TYR A 21 -3.70 0.97 4.76
N THR A 22 -4.98 0.70 5.00
CA THR A 22 -5.98 1.72 5.38
C THR A 22 -5.62 2.35 6.72
N GLU A 23 -5.12 1.57 7.67
CA GLU A 23 -4.67 2.09 8.96
C GLU A 23 -3.47 3.03 8.81
N TYR A 24 -2.52 2.73 7.93
CA TYR A 24 -1.41 3.64 7.64
C TYR A 24 -1.88 4.91 6.92
N GLU A 25 -2.85 4.80 6.00
CA GLU A 25 -3.44 5.95 5.30
C GLU A 25 -4.13 6.90 6.29
N ASN A 26 -5.02 6.36 7.14
CA ASN A 26 -5.69 7.11 8.20
C ASN A 26 -4.68 7.79 9.15
N PHE A 27 -3.56 7.11 9.45
CA PHE A 27 -2.52 7.69 10.29
C PHE A 27 -1.77 8.84 9.60
N VAL A 28 -1.51 8.76 8.29
CA VAL A 28 -0.95 9.87 7.52
C VAL A 28 -1.88 11.08 7.52
N GLU A 29 -3.19 10.87 7.34
CA GLU A 29 -4.18 11.94 7.43
C GLU A 29 -4.19 12.60 8.82
N LEU A 30 -4.18 11.80 9.88
CA LEU A 30 -4.10 12.30 11.26
C LEU A 30 -2.85 13.15 11.49
N ARG A 31 -1.71 12.75 10.93
CA ARG A 31 -0.47 13.55 11.00
C ARG A 31 -0.58 14.85 10.22
N GLN A 32 -1.22 14.85 9.05
CA GLN A 32 -1.44 16.08 8.28
C GLN A 32 -2.31 17.07 9.06
N GLN A 33 -3.39 16.59 9.69
CA GLN A 33 -4.23 17.44 10.55
C GLN A 33 -3.44 18.07 11.71
N LEU A 34 -2.49 17.32 12.29
CA LEU A 34 -1.59 17.88 13.31
C LEU A 34 -0.68 18.96 12.73
N VAL A 35 -0.10 18.74 11.55
CA VAL A 35 0.76 19.74 10.88
C VAL A 35 -0.02 21.02 10.63
N ASP A 36 -1.21 20.91 10.03
CA ASP A 36 -2.07 22.06 9.72
C ASP A 36 -2.48 22.83 11.00
N PHE A 37 -2.78 22.08 12.06
CA PHE A 37 -3.07 22.67 13.38
C PHE A 37 -1.87 23.43 13.94
N LEU A 38 -0.66 22.87 13.84
CA LEU A 38 0.55 23.50 14.37
C LEU A 38 0.98 24.72 13.56
N GLU A 39 0.78 24.69 12.24
CA GLU A 39 1.00 25.84 11.37
C GLU A 39 0.07 27.00 11.76
N SER A 40 -1.18 26.69 12.06
CA SER A 40 -2.16 27.68 12.53
C SER A 40 -1.91 28.16 13.98
N ASN A 41 -1.11 27.43 14.77
CA ASN A 41 -0.88 27.68 16.19
C ASN A 41 0.63 27.63 16.55
N PRO A 42 1.43 28.62 16.09
CA PRO A 42 2.89 28.58 16.21
C PRO A 42 3.41 28.59 17.66
N GLU A 43 2.68 29.18 18.61
CA GLU A 43 3.05 29.15 20.02
C GLU A 43 2.91 27.74 20.62
N ILE A 44 1.90 26.98 20.21
CA ILE A 44 1.75 25.57 20.60
C ILE A 44 2.86 24.74 19.96
N ALA A 45 3.19 24.99 18.68
CA ALA A 45 4.28 24.30 18.00
C ALA A 45 5.63 24.46 18.71
N LYS A 46 5.91 25.64 19.28
CA LYS A 46 7.11 25.86 20.11
C LYS A 46 7.07 25.08 21.41
N GLN A 47 5.93 25.04 22.09
CA GLN A 47 5.75 24.32 23.36
C GLN A 47 5.90 22.80 23.17
N GLU A 48 5.30 22.26 22.11
CA GLU A 48 5.25 20.82 21.84
C GLU A 48 6.45 20.31 21.03
N LYS A 49 7.42 21.18 20.71
CA LYS A 49 8.59 20.86 19.86
C LYS A 49 9.33 19.59 20.29
N ARG A 50 9.50 19.38 21.59
CA ARG A 50 10.17 18.18 22.12
C ARG A 50 9.40 16.90 21.80
N ARG A 51 8.08 16.91 21.97
CA ARG A 51 7.21 15.76 21.67
C ARG A 51 7.21 15.43 20.19
N ILE A 52 7.17 16.46 19.33
CA ILE A 52 7.32 16.26 17.88
C ILE A 52 8.65 15.58 17.55
N HIS A 53 9.76 16.02 18.16
CA HIS A 53 11.06 15.38 17.95
C HIS A 53 11.13 13.93 18.44
N THR A 54 10.35 13.54 19.46
CA THR A 54 10.31 12.14 19.90
C THR A 54 9.65 11.19 18.90
N LEU A 55 8.95 11.70 17.89
CA LEU A 55 8.35 10.89 16.82
C LEU A 55 9.37 10.47 15.76
N ALA A 56 10.41 11.29 15.53
CA ALA A 56 11.38 11.08 14.45
C ALA A 56 12.05 9.69 14.41
N PRO A 57 12.41 9.05 15.55
CA PRO A 57 13.00 7.71 15.54
C PRO A 57 12.09 6.62 14.96
N TYR A 58 10.76 6.82 14.95
CA TYR A 58 9.78 5.84 14.51
C TYR A 58 9.50 5.90 13.00
N GLU A 59 9.92 6.96 12.32
CA GLU A 59 9.68 7.18 10.89
C GLU A 59 10.22 6.05 10.02
N THR A 60 11.41 5.56 10.33
CA THR A 60 12.03 4.47 9.56
C THR A 60 11.18 3.20 9.60
N GLY A 61 10.60 2.87 10.77
CA GLY A 61 9.74 1.68 10.91
C GLY A 61 8.43 1.83 10.12
N LEU A 62 7.80 3.00 10.21
CA LEU A 62 6.58 3.34 9.47
C LEU A 62 6.81 3.27 7.95
N LEU A 63 7.87 3.91 7.45
CA LEU A 63 8.22 3.90 6.04
C LEU A 63 8.52 2.49 5.53
N SER A 64 9.21 1.67 6.33
CA SER A 64 9.51 0.28 5.96
C SER A 64 8.23 -0.54 5.79
N LYS A 65 7.23 -0.34 6.64
CA LYS A 65 5.94 -1.06 6.54
C LYS A 65 5.13 -0.61 5.33
N MET A 66 5.04 0.69 5.09
CA MET A 66 4.38 1.22 3.89
C MET A 66 5.04 0.73 2.59
N GLU A 67 6.37 0.68 2.54
CA GLU A 67 7.09 0.15 1.38
C GLU A 67 6.83 -1.36 1.20
N SER A 68 6.71 -2.12 2.29
CA SER A 68 6.32 -3.54 2.23
C SER A 68 4.94 -3.73 1.60
N HIS A 69 3.93 -2.95 2.03
CA HIS A 69 2.59 -3.01 1.43
C HIS A 69 2.61 -2.64 -0.05
N LYS A 70 3.39 -1.62 -0.43
CA LYS A 70 3.57 -1.23 -1.83
C LYS A 70 4.20 -2.36 -2.66
N GLN A 71 5.23 -3.03 -2.15
CA GLN A 71 5.87 -4.16 -2.84
C GLN A 71 4.93 -5.35 -3.00
N GLU A 72 4.14 -5.66 -1.98
CA GLU A 72 3.13 -6.71 -2.03
C GLU A 72 2.07 -6.42 -3.11
N ALA A 73 1.54 -5.20 -3.14
CA ALA A 73 0.60 -4.76 -4.16
C ALA A 73 1.20 -4.87 -5.58
N GLN A 74 2.44 -4.41 -5.77
CA GLN A 74 3.15 -4.52 -7.05
C GLN A 74 3.33 -5.99 -7.49
N ALA A 75 3.66 -6.89 -6.57
CA ALA A 75 3.78 -8.31 -6.86
C ALA A 75 2.43 -8.93 -7.23
N GLY A 76 1.35 -8.54 -6.54
CA GLY A 76 -0.02 -8.94 -6.86
C GLY A 76 -0.44 -8.52 -8.27
N MET A 77 -0.21 -7.26 -8.64
CA MET A 77 -0.51 -6.75 -9.98
C MET A 77 0.23 -7.52 -11.08
N ARG A 78 1.53 -7.81 -10.88
CA ARG A 78 2.32 -8.61 -11.84
C ARG A 78 1.72 -10.01 -12.04
N LYS A 79 1.31 -10.68 -10.96
CA LYS A 79 0.65 -12.00 -11.04
C LYS A 79 -0.68 -11.95 -11.80
N VAL A 80 -1.48 -10.89 -11.59
CA VAL A 80 -2.73 -10.68 -12.32
C VAL A 80 -2.46 -10.50 -13.81
N ASP A 81 -1.46 -9.69 -14.18
CA ASP A 81 -1.08 -9.48 -15.57
C ASP A 81 -0.57 -10.75 -16.24
N GLU A 82 0.27 -11.53 -15.55
CA GLU A 82 0.75 -12.83 -16.02
C GLU A 82 -0.41 -13.81 -16.25
N THR A 83 -1.33 -13.92 -15.30
CA THR A 83 -2.52 -14.76 -15.41
C THR A 83 -3.40 -14.33 -16.60
N ARG A 84 -3.56 -13.02 -16.79
CA ARG A 84 -4.31 -12.47 -17.94
C ARG A 84 -3.63 -12.79 -19.26
N ARG A 85 -2.30 -12.69 -19.35
CA ARG A 85 -1.53 -13.06 -20.55
C ARG A 85 -1.65 -14.54 -20.86
N GLN A 86 -1.50 -15.41 -19.86
CA GLN A 86 -1.68 -16.85 -20.01
C GLN A 86 -3.09 -17.18 -20.51
N ARG A 87 -4.12 -16.61 -19.88
CA ARG A 87 -5.51 -16.77 -20.32
C ARG A 87 -5.68 -16.33 -21.78
N ASN A 88 -5.20 -15.16 -22.16
CA ASN A 88 -5.32 -14.69 -23.54
C ASN A 88 -4.61 -15.60 -24.53
N ALA A 89 -3.44 -16.15 -24.20
CA ALA A 89 -2.74 -17.12 -25.05
C ALA A 89 -3.56 -18.40 -25.27
N TYR A 90 -4.10 -18.99 -24.20
CA TYR A 90 -4.93 -20.19 -24.31
C TYR A 90 -6.27 -19.96 -25.04
N TYR A 91 -6.90 -18.79 -24.86
CA TYR A 91 -8.20 -18.52 -25.48
C TYR A 91 -8.08 -18.01 -26.92
N ASN A 92 -7.04 -17.26 -27.29
CA ASN A 92 -6.85 -16.81 -28.68
C ASN A 92 -6.33 -17.91 -29.61
N ASP A 93 -5.46 -18.83 -29.15
CA ASP A 93 -5.01 -19.95 -29.98
C ASP A 93 -6.07 -21.06 -30.14
N SER A 94 -7.00 -21.19 -29.19
CA SER A 94 -7.98 -22.29 -29.19
C SER A 94 -9.31 -21.94 -29.90
N TYR A 95 -9.58 -20.66 -30.19
CA TYR A 95 -10.78 -20.23 -30.92
C TYR A 95 -10.51 -19.48 -32.23
N GLY A 96 -9.26 -19.13 -32.54
CA GLY A 96 -8.89 -18.41 -33.78
C GLY A 96 -8.20 -19.26 -34.87
N GLY A 97 -7.94 -20.55 -34.61
CA GLY A 97 -7.08 -21.40 -35.46
C GLY A 97 -7.69 -22.74 -35.91
N ILE A 98 -9.03 -22.91 -35.85
CA ILE A 98 -9.71 -24.09 -36.42
C ILE A 98 -10.57 -23.68 -37.63
N GLU A 99 -10.00 -22.88 -38.53
CA GLU A 99 -10.29 -23.02 -39.96
C GLU A 99 -9.29 -24.05 -40.52
N GLY A 100 -9.54 -25.35 -40.33
CA GLY A 100 -8.56 -26.32 -40.85
C GLY A 100 -8.70 -27.82 -40.58
N PHE A 101 -9.72 -28.31 -39.86
CA PHE A 101 -9.96 -29.76 -39.77
C PHE A 101 -11.24 -30.15 -40.52
N MET A 102 -11.20 -30.01 -41.84
CA MET A 102 -12.07 -30.78 -42.72
C MET A 102 -11.63 -32.24 -42.66
N PHE A 103 -12.35 -33.07 -41.91
CA PHE A 103 -12.30 -34.51 -42.08
C PHE A 103 -12.89 -34.83 -43.46
N ASP A 104 -12.02 -35.19 -44.42
CA ASP A 104 -12.44 -35.78 -45.69
C ASP A 104 -13.17 -37.10 -45.41
N LYS A 105 -14.50 -37.08 -45.49
CA LYS A 105 -15.29 -38.29 -45.66
C LYS A 105 -15.36 -38.59 -47.15
N ARG A 106 -14.42 -39.42 -47.63
CA ARG A 106 -14.58 -40.15 -48.88
C ARG A 106 -14.72 -41.65 -48.60
N ARG A 107 -15.72 -42.18 -49.31
CA ARG A 107 -16.33 -43.51 -49.30
C ARG A 107 -15.35 -44.68 -49.27
#